data_AF-S9PLJ0-F1
#
_entry.id   AF-S9PLJ0-F1
#
_cell.length_a   1.000
_cell.length_b   1.000
_cell.length_c   1.000
_cell.angle_alpha   90.00
_cell.angle_beta   90.00
_cell.angle_gamma   90.00
#
_symmetry.space_group_name_H-M   'P 1'
#
loop_
_entity.id
_entity.type
_entity.pdbx_description
1 polymer ?
#
loop_
_entity_poly.entity_id
_entity_poly.type
_entity_poly.pdbx_seq_one_letter_code
_entity_poly.pdbx_strand_id
1 'polypeptide(L)'
;MSGHGKTLSVMVLTEDSGADAYDTVRALVKEMLKLLVPAVWTHRIDFKPLEDERARLAMRGTTWQSTNPLDEPARRLLIRSIITELLKPNGFVLYHIDGDVPWSQRESSANVREFRARMIPPIEAGVRSQLPAEVETRMKRLRLLVPFYSIEAWLYQHTREATRLCAEEGCGRCQSQLADWEKDRASLDEVTQPKETTLCLKDKHNARLASSGFPAGEVFDAKASFARTVDGLLDCDELTAALERTCATSGPPSP
;
A
#
# COMPACT_ATOMS: atom_id res chain seq x y z
N MET A 1 20.28 11.12 -24.65
CA MET A 1 19.82 10.86 -23.27
C MET A 1 19.40 9.40 -23.21
N SER A 2 20.24 8.51 -22.68
CA SER A 2 19.88 7.08 -22.55
C SER A 2 18.70 6.95 -21.58
N GLY A 3 17.50 6.77 -22.13
CA GLY A 3 16.29 6.51 -21.37
C GLY A 3 16.45 5.15 -20.69
N HIS A 4 16.78 5.17 -19.40
CA HIS A 4 16.81 3.94 -18.62
C HIS A 4 15.36 3.48 -18.48
N GLY A 5 15.00 2.39 -19.16
CA GLY A 5 13.65 1.84 -19.18
C GLY A 5 13.16 1.44 -17.78
N LYS A 6 11.84 1.45 -17.59
CA LYS A 6 11.19 0.90 -16.41
C LYS A 6 11.49 -0.60 -16.32
N THR A 7 12.00 -1.08 -15.19
CA THR A 7 12.45 -2.48 -15.02
C THR A 7 11.54 -3.32 -14.13
N LEU A 8 10.64 -2.67 -13.41
CA LEU A 8 9.73 -3.27 -12.42
C LEU A 8 8.35 -2.62 -12.59
N SER A 9 7.29 -3.43 -12.63
CA SER A 9 5.90 -2.98 -12.74
C SER A 9 5.18 -3.32 -11.44
N VAL A 10 4.64 -2.29 -10.75
CA VAL A 10 3.94 -2.44 -9.47
C VAL A 10 2.56 -1.82 -9.59
N MET A 11 1.54 -2.65 -9.60
CA MET A 11 0.15 -2.20 -9.51
C MET A 11 -0.20 -1.95 -8.05
N VAL A 12 -0.45 -0.68 -7.71
CA VAL A 12 -0.90 -0.28 -6.38
C VAL A 12 -2.41 -0.07 -6.45
N LEU A 13 -3.12 -0.78 -5.60
CA LEU A 13 -4.57 -0.75 -5.49
C LEU A 13 -4.96 -0.25 -4.10
N THR A 14 -6.06 0.49 -4.00
CA THR A 14 -6.61 0.98 -2.73
C THR A 14 -8.12 0.88 -2.76
N GLU A 15 -8.72 0.53 -1.62
CA GLU A 15 -10.17 0.58 -1.47
C GLU A 15 -10.70 1.97 -1.08
N ASP A 16 -9.83 2.87 -0.62
CA ASP A 16 -10.23 4.25 -0.39
C ASP A 16 -10.57 4.93 -1.73
N SER A 17 -11.70 5.63 -1.73
CA SER A 17 -12.26 6.35 -2.88
C SER A 17 -11.95 7.84 -2.88
N GLY A 18 -11.22 8.34 -1.88
CA GLY A 18 -10.73 9.70 -1.83
C GLY A 18 -9.92 10.09 -3.08
N ALA A 19 -10.02 11.35 -3.51
CA ALA A 19 -9.37 11.84 -4.72
C ALA A 19 -7.85 11.57 -4.74
N ASP A 20 -7.21 11.67 -3.57
CA ASP A 20 -5.77 11.49 -3.39
C ASP A 20 -5.40 10.12 -2.80
N ALA A 21 -6.35 9.19 -2.67
CA ALA A 21 -6.13 7.89 -2.03
C ALA A 21 -5.01 7.10 -2.73
N TYR A 22 -5.05 7.05 -4.07
CA TYR A 22 -4.01 6.38 -4.87
C TYR A 22 -2.63 6.99 -4.62
N ASP A 23 -2.52 8.32 -4.66
CA ASP A 23 -1.24 9.00 -4.51
C ASP A 23 -0.67 8.85 -3.11
N THR A 24 -1.55 8.84 -2.10
CA THR A 24 -1.23 8.56 -0.71
C THR A 24 -0.63 7.15 -0.55
N VAL A 25 -1.34 6.11 -0.99
CA VAL A 25 -0.85 4.72 -0.87
C VAL A 25 0.41 4.52 -1.71
N ARG A 26 0.48 5.10 -2.92
CA ARG A 26 1.68 5.05 -3.76
C ARG A 26 2.89 5.69 -3.07
N ALA A 27 2.71 6.82 -2.38
CA ALA A 27 3.77 7.47 -1.64
C ALA A 27 4.25 6.58 -0.48
N LEU A 28 3.33 6.01 0.32
CA LEU A 28 3.68 5.06 1.39
C LEU A 28 4.41 3.83 0.86
N VAL A 29 3.95 3.24 -0.25
CA VAL A 29 4.63 2.13 -0.91
C VAL A 29 6.07 2.50 -1.27
N LYS A 30 6.31 3.68 -1.85
CA LYS A 30 7.67 4.11 -2.17
C LYS A 30 8.57 4.15 -0.94
N GLU A 31 8.05 4.60 0.20
CA GLU A 31 8.81 4.61 1.46
C GLU A 31 9.04 3.20 2.01
N MET A 32 8.05 2.31 1.93
CA MET A 32 8.22 0.90 2.29
C MET A 32 9.31 0.24 1.42
N LEU A 33 9.32 0.47 0.11
CA LEU A 33 10.33 -0.11 -0.79
C LEU A 33 11.76 0.37 -0.49
N LYS A 34 11.93 1.59 0.07
CA LYS A 34 13.24 2.06 0.54
C LYS A 34 13.71 1.31 1.79
N LEU A 35 12.80 0.75 2.59
CA LEU A 35 13.19 -0.10 3.72
C LEU A 35 13.69 -1.47 3.24
N LEU A 36 13.15 -1.97 2.12
CA LEU A 36 13.62 -3.23 1.50
C LEU A 36 15.00 -3.05 0.88
N VAL A 37 15.17 -1.98 0.09
CA VAL A 37 16.43 -1.66 -0.58
C VAL A 37 16.69 -0.16 -0.44
N PRO A 38 17.55 0.27 0.50
CA PRO A 38 17.80 1.70 0.76
C PRO A 38 18.24 2.52 -0.46
N ALA A 39 18.94 1.88 -1.40
CA ALA A 39 19.41 2.51 -2.63
C ALA A 39 18.37 2.48 -3.79
N VAL A 40 17.13 2.04 -3.54
CA VAL A 40 16.11 1.84 -4.59
C VAL A 40 15.87 3.11 -5.41
N TRP A 41 15.90 2.96 -6.73
CA TRP A 41 15.57 4.04 -7.65
C TRP A 41 14.10 3.95 -8.03
N THR A 42 13.21 4.46 -7.18
CA THR A 42 11.75 4.40 -7.38
C THR A 42 11.27 5.05 -8.68
N HIS A 43 12.06 5.96 -9.27
CA HIS A 43 11.79 6.53 -10.60
C HIS A 43 11.90 5.51 -11.75
N ARG A 44 12.56 4.36 -11.55
CA ARG A 44 12.65 3.23 -12.51
C ARG A 44 11.54 2.19 -12.33
N ILE A 45 10.67 2.39 -11.35
CA ILE A 45 9.49 1.57 -11.13
C ILE A 45 8.31 2.18 -11.92
N ASP A 46 7.60 1.33 -12.66
CA ASP A 46 6.33 1.67 -13.28
C ASP A 46 5.19 1.39 -12.29
N PHE A 47 4.82 2.42 -11.53
CA PHE A 47 3.67 2.32 -10.62
C PHE A 47 2.38 2.44 -11.41
N LYS A 48 1.45 1.50 -11.28
CA LYS A 48 0.12 1.56 -11.89
C LYS A 48 -0.95 1.79 -10.81
N PRO A 49 -2.14 2.30 -11.15
CA PRO A 49 -2.53 2.85 -12.47
C PRO A 49 -2.02 4.28 -12.69
N LEU A 50 -1.18 4.50 -13.72
CA LEU A 50 -0.81 5.86 -14.13
C LEU A 50 -1.92 6.53 -14.95
N GLU A 51 -2.67 5.76 -15.77
CA GLU A 51 -3.57 6.32 -16.80
C GLU A 51 -4.85 5.48 -17.05
N ASP A 52 -4.98 4.31 -16.43
CA ASP A 52 -6.14 3.44 -16.66
C ASP A 52 -7.29 3.84 -15.74
N GLU A 53 -8.11 4.78 -16.21
CA GLU A 53 -9.33 5.22 -15.52
C GLU A 53 -10.30 4.07 -15.30
N ARG A 54 -10.33 3.04 -16.16
CA ARG A 54 -11.17 1.85 -15.96
C ARG A 54 -10.64 0.99 -14.82
N ALA A 55 -9.33 0.85 -14.69
CA ALA A 55 -8.73 0.21 -13.51
C ALA A 55 -9.06 1.01 -12.25
N ARG A 56 -8.88 2.35 -12.25
CA ARG A 56 -9.25 3.20 -11.09
C ARG A 56 -10.75 3.14 -10.77
N LEU A 57 -11.62 3.05 -11.79
CA LEU A 57 -13.07 2.90 -11.63
C LEU A 57 -13.45 1.52 -11.06
N ALA A 58 -12.82 0.44 -11.53
CA ALA A 58 -12.99 -0.90 -10.99
C ALA A 58 -12.44 -1.06 -9.55
N MET A 59 -11.60 -0.11 -9.13
CA MET A 59 -11.03 -0.02 -7.79
C MET A 59 -11.83 0.90 -6.85
N ARG A 60 -12.89 1.57 -7.31
CA ARG A 60 -13.70 2.42 -6.42
C ARG A 60 -14.23 1.58 -5.26
N GLY A 61 -14.20 2.19 -4.08
CA GLY A 61 -14.26 1.52 -2.78
C GLY A 61 -15.34 0.46 -2.65
N THR A 62 -15.01 -0.60 -1.92
CA THR A 62 -15.87 -1.76 -1.63
C THR A 62 -16.29 -2.61 -2.85
N THR A 63 -15.82 -2.37 -4.08
CA THR A 63 -16.19 -3.20 -5.25
C THR A 63 -15.94 -4.70 -5.01
N TRP A 64 -14.85 -5.03 -4.30
CA TRP A 64 -14.53 -6.40 -3.92
C TRP A 64 -15.47 -6.96 -2.82
N GLN A 65 -16.01 -6.10 -1.95
CA GLN A 65 -16.98 -6.43 -0.89
C GLN A 65 -18.42 -6.52 -1.43
N SER A 66 -18.74 -5.77 -2.49
CA SER A 66 -20.10 -5.62 -3.00
C SER A 66 -20.73 -6.95 -3.35
N THR A 67 -21.93 -7.16 -2.81
CA THR A 67 -22.81 -8.30 -3.14
C THR A 67 -23.85 -7.94 -4.19
N ASN A 68 -23.85 -6.69 -4.69
CA ASN A 68 -24.77 -6.25 -5.72
C ASN A 68 -24.37 -6.88 -7.08
N PRO A 69 -25.29 -7.62 -7.76
CA PRO A 69 -25.01 -8.18 -9.08
C PRO A 69 -24.59 -7.15 -10.13
N LEU A 70 -24.93 -5.87 -9.95
CA LEU A 70 -24.52 -4.79 -10.85
C LEU A 70 -23.02 -4.48 -10.77
N ASP A 71 -22.36 -4.78 -9.64
CA ASP A 71 -20.93 -4.53 -9.44
C ASP A 71 -20.05 -5.72 -9.87
N GLU A 72 -20.69 -6.84 -10.20
CA GLU A 72 -20.04 -8.06 -10.68
C GLU A 72 -19.09 -7.82 -11.88
N PRO A 73 -19.47 -7.04 -12.93
CA PRO A 73 -18.55 -6.75 -14.02
C PRO A 73 -17.29 -6.00 -13.57
N ALA A 74 -17.43 -5.05 -12.64
CA ALA A 74 -16.31 -4.29 -12.09
C ALA A 74 -15.37 -5.18 -11.26
N ARG A 75 -15.94 -6.06 -10.41
CA ARG A 75 -15.14 -7.04 -9.65
C ARG A 75 -14.39 -8.00 -10.55
N ARG A 76 -15.02 -8.51 -11.62
CA ARG A 76 -14.33 -9.34 -12.62
C ARG A 76 -13.22 -8.59 -13.35
N LEU A 77 -13.44 -7.31 -13.69
CA LEU A 77 -12.41 -6.48 -14.30
C LEU A 77 -11.21 -6.27 -13.36
N LEU A 78 -11.47 -6.04 -12.07
CA LEU A 78 -10.43 -5.94 -11.04
C LEU A 78 -9.61 -7.24 -10.95
N ILE A 79 -10.28 -8.40 -10.81
CA ILE A 79 -9.63 -9.72 -10.77
C ILE A 79 -8.76 -9.93 -12.03
N ARG A 80 -9.30 -9.65 -13.22
CA ARG A 80 -8.57 -9.78 -14.48
C ARG A 80 -7.35 -8.87 -14.54
N SER A 81 -7.45 -7.64 -14.03
CA SER A 81 -6.35 -6.68 -13.99
C SER A 81 -5.22 -7.17 -13.09
N ILE A 82 -5.56 -7.69 -11.91
CA ILE A 82 -4.60 -8.31 -10.99
C ILE A 82 -3.91 -9.50 -11.65
N ILE A 83 -4.66 -10.44 -12.25
CA ILE A 83 -4.10 -11.59 -12.96
C ILE A 83 -3.14 -11.11 -14.06
N THR A 84 -3.57 -10.15 -14.88
CA THR A 84 -2.76 -9.61 -15.99
C THR A 84 -1.43 -9.05 -15.51
N GLU A 85 -1.42 -8.38 -14.34
CA GLU A 85 -0.19 -7.89 -13.73
C GLU A 85 0.71 -9.03 -13.25
N LEU A 86 0.15 -10.00 -12.51
CA LEU A 86 0.90 -11.14 -11.94
C LEU A 86 1.53 -12.04 -13.02
N LEU A 87 0.93 -12.11 -14.21
CA LEU A 87 1.47 -12.84 -15.35
C LEU A 87 2.71 -12.18 -15.97
N LYS A 88 2.97 -10.89 -15.71
CA LYS A 88 4.18 -10.22 -16.22
C LYS A 88 5.44 -10.75 -15.52
N PRO A 89 6.57 -10.88 -16.23
CA PRO A 89 7.82 -11.36 -15.64
C PRO A 89 8.27 -10.59 -14.38
N ASN A 90 8.09 -9.27 -14.34
CA ASN A 90 8.39 -8.41 -13.19
C ASN A 90 7.15 -7.62 -12.71
N GLY A 91 5.97 -8.25 -12.74
CA GLY A 91 4.73 -7.64 -12.27
C GLY A 91 4.41 -8.00 -10.83
N PHE A 92 4.07 -7.00 -10.02
CA PHE A 92 3.68 -7.12 -8.62
C PHE A 92 2.39 -6.36 -8.36
N VAL A 93 1.62 -6.82 -7.38
CA VAL A 93 0.36 -6.19 -6.98
C VAL A 93 0.39 -5.95 -5.48
N LEU A 94 0.24 -4.69 -5.09
CA LEU A 94 0.09 -4.26 -3.71
C LEU A 94 -1.33 -3.74 -3.52
N TYR A 95 -2.12 -4.42 -2.70
CA TYR A 95 -3.54 -4.11 -2.51
C TYR A 95 -3.76 -3.58 -1.09
N HIS A 96 -4.15 -2.31 -0.99
CA HIS A 96 -4.52 -1.67 0.26
C HIS A 96 -5.98 -1.98 0.67
N ILE A 97 -6.13 -2.47 1.90
CA ILE A 97 -7.40 -2.77 2.57
C ILE A 97 -7.28 -2.36 4.04
N ASP A 98 -8.26 -1.62 4.53
CA ASP A 98 -8.35 -1.22 5.92
C ASP A 98 -8.76 -2.43 6.78
N GLY A 99 -8.11 -2.56 7.94
CA GLY A 99 -8.38 -3.65 8.88
C GLY A 99 -9.73 -3.53 9.58
N ASP A 100 -10.29 -2.32 9.71
CA ASP A 100 -11.54 -1.95 10.43
C ASP A 100 -11.61 -2.39 11.90
N VAL A 101 -10.49 -2.89 12.44
CA VAL A 101 -10.34 -3.29 13.85
C VAL A 101 -8.98 -2.81 14.35
N PRO A 102 -8.83 -2.57 15.66
CA PRO A 102 -7.52 -2.33 16.29
C PRO A 102 -6.54 -3.47 16.01
N TRP A 103 -5.25 -3.16 15.98
CA TRP A 103 -4.17 -4.12 15.70
C TRP A 103 -4.11 -5.30 16.67
N SER A 104 -4.38 -5.07 17.95
CA SER A 104 -4.52 -6.12 18.95
C SER A 104 -5.57 -7.17 18.58
N GLN A 105 -6.57 -6.78 17.79
CA GLN A 105 -7.68 -7.63 17.33
C GLN A 105 -7.50 -8.09 15.88
N ARG A 106 -6.32 -7.94 15.30
CA ARG A 106 -6.09 -8.13 13.85
C ARG A 106 -6.63 -9.41 13.22
N GLU A 107 -6.61 -10.50 13.95
CA GLU A 107 -7.09 -11.80 13.47
C GLU A 107 -8.62 -11.86 13.32
N SER A 108 -9.36 -10.89 13.89
CA SER A 108 -10.82 -10.78 13.76
C SER A 108 -11.27 -9.98 12.55
N SER A 109 -10.36 -9.28 11.85
CA SER A 109 -10.68 -8.38 10.73
C SER A 109 -11.53 -9.10 9.66
N ALA A 110 -12.79 -8.67 9.56
CA ALA A 110 -13.71 -9.19 8.55
C ALA A 110 -13.22 -8.85 7.15
N ASN A 111 -12.67 -7.65 6.94
CA ASN A 111 -12.19 -7.20 5.65
C ASN A 111 -11.08 -8.10 5.11
N VAL A 112 -10.06 -8.37 5.91
CA VAL A 112 -8.94 -9.24 5.51
C VAL A 112 -9.45 -10.66 5.23
N ARG A 113 -10.31 -11.21 6.09
CA ARG A 113 -10.87 -12.55 5.92
C ARG A 113 -11.71 -12.66 4.65
N GLU A 114 -12.61 -11.71 4.42
CA GLU A 114 -13.50 -11.70 3.26
C GLU A 114 -12.74 -11.44 1.95
N PHE A 115 -11.77 -10.52 1.94
CA PHE A 115 -10.92 -10.30 0.78
C PHE A 115 -10.23 -11.59 0.38
N ARG A 116 -9.62 -12.28 1.36
CA ARG A 116 -8.95 -13.56 1.12
C ARG A 116 -9.91 -14.60 0.57
N ALA A 117 -11.11 -14.73 1.13
CA ALA A 117 -12.11 -15.69 0.68
C ALA A 117 -12.66 -15.40 -0.73
N ARG A 118 -12.87 -14.12 -1.06
CA ARG A 118 -13.55 -13.70 -2.30
C ARG A 118 -12.61 -13.46 -3.47
N MET A 119 -11.43 -12.88 -3.22
CA MET A 119 -10.53 -12.42 -4.28
C MET A 119 -9.44 -13.42 -4.60
N ILE A 120 -8.86 -14.09 -3.58
CA ILE A 120 -7.70 -14.96 -3.80
C ILE A 120 -8.03 -16.19 -4.66
N PRO A 121 -9.10 -16.98 -4.40
CA PRO A 121 -9.41 -18.15 -5.21
C PRO A 121 -9.59 -17.86 -6.71
N PRO A 122 -10.37 -16.86 -7.15
CA PRO A 122 -10.51 -16.58 -8.59
C PRO A 122 -9.24 -16.00 -9.21
N ILE A 123 -8.44 -15.21 -8.48
CA ILE A 123 -7.13 -14.73 -8.98
C ILE A 123 -6.20 -15.93 -9.19
N GLU A 124 -6.09 -16.81 -8.20
CA GLU A 124 -5.25 -18.00 -8.26
C GLU A 124 -5.67 -18.95 -9.38
N ALA A 125 -6.98 -19.19 -9.55
CA ALA A 125 -7.52 -19.97 -10.66
C ALA A 125 -7.17 -19.33 -12.01
N GLY A 126 -7.27 -18.01 -12.12
CA GLY A 126 -6.88 -17.27 -13.31
C GLY A 126 -5.40 -17.41 -13.64
N VAL A 127 -4.52 -17.26 -12.65
CA VAL A 127 -3.07 -17.48 -12.82
C VAL A 127 -2.79 -18.93 -13.20
N ARG A 128 -3.40 -19.90 -12.51
CA ARG A 128 -3.25 -21.35 -12.76
C ARG A 128 -3.64 -21.75 -14.16
N SER A 129 -4.70 -21.16 -14.72
CA SER A 129 -5.11 -21.47 -16.09
C SER A 129 -4.10 -21.03 -17.15
N GLN A 130 -3.23 -20.07 -16.84
CA GLN A 130 -2.25 -19.51 -17.78
C GLN A 130 -0.82 -20.04 -17.50
N LEU A 131 -0.43 -20.17 -16.24
CA LEU A 131 0.91 -20.58 -15.79
C LEU A 131 0.81 -21.62 -14.65
N PRO A 132 0.33 -22.85 -14.91
CA PRO A 132 0.06 -23.85 -13.87
C PRO A 132 1.29 -24.23 -13.03
N ALA A 133 2.49 -24.20 -13.62
CA ALA A 133 3.74 -24.53 -12.92
C ALA A 133 4.27 -23.39 -12.04
N GLU A 134 3.79 -22.15 -12.22
CA GLU A 134 4.34 -20.97 -11.53
C GLU A 134 3.33 -20.33 -10.56
N VAL A 135 2.16 -20.94 -10.35
CA VAL A 135 1.06 -20.35 -9.56
C VAL A 135 1.52 -19.87 -8.20
N GLU A 136 2.22 -20.72 -7.45
CA GLU A 136 2.68 -20.37 -6.10
C GLU A 136 3.61 -19.14 -6.13
N THR A 137 4.59 -19.13 -7.04
CA THR A 137 5.52 -18.02 -7.23
C THR A 137 4.81 -16.74 -7.63
N ARG A 138 3.88 -16.81 -8.59
CA ARG A 138 3.12 -15.63 -9.05
C ARG A 138 2.20 -15.10 -7.95
N MET A 139 1.55 -15.96 -7.18
CA MET A 139 0.68 -15.55 -6.08
C MET A 139 1.46 -14.89 -4.94
N LYS A 140 2.75 -15.23 -4.71
CA LYS A 140 3.61 -14.51 -3.75
C LYS A 140 3.80 -13.03 -4.10
N ARG A 141 3.61 -12.62 -5.36
CA ARG A 141 3.73 -11.23 -5.82
C ARG A 141 2.48 -10.38 -5.58
N LEU A 142 1.39 -11.00 -5.11
CA LEU A 142 0.21 -10.30 -4.59
C LEU A 142 0.38 -10.11 -3.08
N ARG A 143 0.52 -8.86 -2.64
CA ARG A 143 0.69 -8.50 -1.23
C ARG A 143 -0.40 -7.52 -0.78
N LEU A 144 -0.82 -7.68 0.47
CA LEU A 144 -1.82 -6.81 1.08
C LEU A 144 -1.12 -5.75 1.92
N LEU A 145 -1.55 -4.51 1.79
CA LEU A 145 -1.17 -3.41 2.67
C LEU A 145 -2.35 -3.23 3.63
N VAL A 146 -2.17 -3.58 4.91
CA VAL A 146 -3.27 -3.63 5.86
C VAL A 146 -2.96 -2.72 7.06
N PRO A 147 -3.25 -1.41 6.96
CA PRO A 147 -3.31 -0.59 8.15
C PRO A 147 -4.47 -1.07 9.03
N PHE A 148 -4.24 -1.15 10.34
CA PHE A 148 -5.30 -1.54 11.25
C PHE A 148 -6.11 -0.33 11.69
N TYR A 149 -7.41 -0.56 11.77
CA TYR A 149 -8.46 0.43 11.63
C TYR A 149 -8.55 1.07 10.24
N SER A 150 -7.66 2.00 9.90
CA SER A 150 -7.65 2.69 8.60
C SER A 150 -6.27 3.23 8.24
N ILE A 151 -6.04 3.63 6.98
CA ILE A 151 -4.76 4.19 6.50
C ILE A 151 -4.21 5.34 7.35
N GLU A 152 -5.06 6.12 7.99
CA GLU A 152 -4.65 7.20 8.91
C GLU A 152 -3.82 6.68 10.10
N ALA A 153 -4.00 5.43 10.52
CA ALA A 153 -3.17 4.81 11.56
C ALA A 153 -1.68 4.76 11.16
N TRP A 154 -1.37 4.71 9.86
CA TRP A 154 0.00 4.87 9.36
C TRP A 154 0.35 6.33 9.16
N LEU A 155 -0.51 7.10 8.49
CA LEU A 155 -0.22 8.49 8.12
C LEU A 155 0.03 9.39 9.32
N TYR A 156 -0.73 9.21 10.41
CA TYR A 156 -0.60 10.00 11.63
C TYR A 156 0.66 9.66 12.45
N GLN A 157 1.36 8.56 12.12
CA GLN A 157 2.70 8.33 12.65
C GLN A 157 3.73 9.30 12.05
N HIS A 158 3.38 10.09 11.04
CA HIS A 158 4.16 11.27 10.67
C HIS A 158 3.89 12.45 11.64
N THR A 159 4.13 12.23 12.93
CA THR A 159 3.69 13.11 14.02
C THR A 159 4.19 14.54 13.91
N ARG A 160 5.42 14.75 13.42
CA ARG A 160 5.99 16.09 13.20
C ARG A 160 5.24 16.87 12.13
N GLU A 161 5.00 16.25 10.98
CA GLU A 161 4.23 16.87 9.91
C GLU A 161 2.75 17.03 10.28
N ALA A 162 2.16 16.05 10.95
CA ALA A 162 0.80 16.15 11.49
C ALA A 162 0.67 17.31 12.50
N THR A 163 1.69 17.55 13.33
CA THR A 163 1.72 18.70 14.26
C THR A 163 1.77 20.02 13.50
N ARG A 164 2.63 20.10 12.47
CA ARG A 164 2.72 21.29 11.61
C ARG A 164 1.39 21.57 10.91
N LEU A 165 0.76 20.55 10.34
CA LEU A 165 -0.53 20.64 9.69
C LEU A 165 -1.66 21.05 10.65
N CYS A 166 -1.68 20.51 11.87
CA CYS A 166 -2.67 20.91 12.87
C CYS A 166 -2.52 22.39 13.24
N ALA A 167 -1.28 22.88 13.33
CA ALA A 167 -1.00 24.30 13.57
C ALA A 167 -1.43 25.19 12.39
N GLU A 168 -1.23 24.74 11.14
CA GLU A 168 -1.70 25.44 9.92
C GLU A 168 -3.24 25.54 9.88
N GLU A 169 -3.96 24.53 10.37
CA GLU A 169 -5.43 24.56 10.52
C GLU A 169 -5.90 25.34 11.77
N GLY A 170 -4.99 25.93 12.55
CA GLY A 170 -5.31 26.65 13.78
C GLY A 170 -5.79 25.77 14.94
N CYS A 171 -5.54 24.45 14.88
CA CYS A 171 -5.96 23.50 15.89
C CYS A 171 -4.84 23.23 16.92
N GLY A 172 -5.00 23.76 18.13
CA GLY A 172 -4.10 23.48 19.26
C GLY A 172 -4.39 22.18 20.01
N ARG A 173 -5.59 21.59 19.84
CA ARG A 173 -6.06 20.46 20.66
C ARG A 173 -5.35 19.13 20.39
N CYS A 174 -4.78 18.97 19.19
CA CYS A 174 -4.15 17.72 18.77
C CYS A 174 -2.70 17.58 19.26
N GLN A 175 -2.09 18.64 19.81
CA GLN A 175 -0.66 18.67 20.12
C GLN A 175 -0.24 17.63 21.17
N SER A 176 -1.02 17.49 22.26
CA SER A 176 -0.71 16.52 23.31
C SER A 176 -0.75 15.09 22.77
N GLN A 177 -1.80 14.76 22.02
CA GLN A 177 -1.98 13.43 21.44
C GLN A 177 -0.86 13.09 20.43
N LEU A 178 -0.47 14.04 19.60
CA LEU A 178 0.63 13.86 18.65
C LEU A 178 1.98 13.68 19.34
N ALA A 179 2.21 14.38 20.46
CA ALA A 179 3.41 14.21 21.27
C ALA A 179 3.44 12.85 21.99
N ASP A 180 2.28 12.35 22.40
CA ASP A 180 2.18 11.01 22.99
C ASP A 180 2.44 9.93 21.93
N TRP A 181 1.87 10.08 20.73
CA TRP A 181 2.17 9.17 19.60
C TRP A 181 3.59 9.26 19.07
N GLU A 182 4.30 10.39 19.23
CA GLU A 182 5.73 10.45 18.88
C GLU A 182 6.57 9.58 19.82
N LYS A 183 6.15 9.43 21.08
CA LYS A 183 6.80 8.55 22.05
C LYS A 183 6.41 7.09 21.89
N ASP A 184 5.15 6.83 21.52
CA ASP A 184 4.61 5.49 21.30
C ASP A 184 3.80 5.44 20.00
N ARG A 185 4.52 5.27 18.89
CA ARG A 185 3.93 5.16 17.55
C ARG A 185 3.04 3.94 17.39
N ALA A 186 3.31 2.85 18.11
CA ALA A 186 2.55 1.60 17.98
C ALA A 186 1.12 1.77 18.48
N SER A 187 0.88 2.66 19.43
CA SER A 187 -0.47 2.93 19.97
C SER A 187 -1.46 3.45 18.93
N LEU A 188 -1.01 4.05 17.82
CA LEU A 188 -1.87 4.56 16.75
C LEU A 188 -2.68 3.45 16.07
N ASP A 189 -2.08 2.28 15.95
CA ASP A 189 -2.70 1.08 15.38
C ASP A 189 -3.82 0.50 16.27
N GLU A 190 -3.94 0.97 17.52
CA GLU A 190 -5.01 0.59 18.45
C GLU A 190 -6.16 1.60 18.47
N VAL A 191 -6.02 2.74 17.79
CA VAL A 191 -7.01 3.82 17.82
C VAL A 191 -8.19 3.47 16.93
N THR A 192 -9.39 3.55 17.51
CA THR A 192 -10.65 3.40 16.76
C THR A 192 -11.00 4.69 16.04
N GLN A 193 -11.24 4.61 14.73
CA GLN A 193 -11.67 5.73 13.89
C GLN A 193 -10.71 6.93 13.97
N PRO A 194 -9.37 6.74 13.80
CA PRO A 194 -8.38 7.78 14.08
C PRO A 194 -8.65 9.09 13.33
N LYS A 195 -9.18 8.99 12.11
CA LYS A 195 -9.67 10.09 11.29
C LYS A 195 -10.79 10.93 11.94
N GLU A 196 -11.76 10.29 12.57
CA GLU A 196 -12.97 10.95 13.09
C GLU A 196 -12.82 11.39 14.54
N THR A 197 -12.05 10.64 15.33
CA THR A 197 -12.05 10.78 16.80
C THR A 197 -10.88 11.60 17.33
N THR A 198 -9.79 11.74 16.57
CA THR A 198 -8.51 12.13 17.19
C THR A 198 -7.87 13.39 16.62
N LEU A 199 -7.67 13.48 15.30
CA LEU A 199 -7.01 14.63 14.68
C LEU A 199 -7.98 15.51 13.88
N CYS A 200 -7.64 16.80 13.77
CA CYS A 200 -8.38 17.75 12.93
C CYS A 200 -8.10 17.61 11.43
N LEU A 201 -7.16 16.74 11.02
CA LEU A 201 -6.60 16.70 9.67
C LEU A 201 -7.53 16.04 8.66
N LYS A 202 -8.17 14.92 9.03
CA LYS A 202 -8.99 14.08 8.16
C LYS A 202 -8.26 13.76 6.84
N ASP A 203 -9.01 13.48 5.77
CA ASP A 203 -8.46 13.08 4.47
C ASP A 203 -7.66 14.17 3.75
N LYS A 204 -7.94 15.45 4.07
CA LYS A 204 -7.43 16.63 3.36
C LYS A 204 -5.91 16.63 3.23
N HIS A 205 -5.22 16.04 4.20
CA HIS A 205 -3.77 16.08 4.29
C HIS A 205 -3.08 14.72 4.09
N ASN A 206 -3.83 13.67 3.73
CA ASN A 206 -3.30 12.31 3.61
C ASN A 206 -2.11 12.22 2.64
N ALA A 207 -2.23 12.83 1.45
CA ALA A 207 -1.15 12.85 0.47
C ALA A 207 0.12 13.54 0.99
N ARG A 208 -0.04 14.62 1.76
CA ARG A 208 1.07 15.40 2.31
C ARG A 208 1.76 14.63 3.44
N LEU A 209 1.01 13.99 4.32
CA LEU A 209 1.51 13.12 5.38
C LEU A 209 2.33 11.95 4.79
N ALA A 210 1.89 11.38 3.68
CA ALA A 210 2.57 10.26 3.01
C ALA A 210 3.84 10.67 2.25
N SER A 211 3.90 11.88 1.67
CA SER A 211 4.94 12.26 0.70
C SER A 211 6.01 13.22 1.22
N SER A 212 5.77 13.92 2.34
CA SER A 212 6.66 14.99 2.83
C SER A 212 7.77 14.48 3.74
N GLY A 213 8.45 13.39 3.37
CA GLY A 213 9.49 12.78 4.21
C GLY A 213 8.91 11.90 5.33
N PHE A 214 7.93 11.07 4.99
CA PHE A 214 7.32 10.13 5.92
C PHE A 214 8.37 9.28 6.65
N PRO A 215 8.31 9.17 8.00
CA PRO A 215 9.39 8.58 8.80
C PRO A 215 9.34 7.04 8.82
N ALA A 216 9.41 6.40 7.65
CA ALA A 216 9.17 4.97 7.48
C ALA A 216 10.03 4.07 8.38
N GLY A 217 11.28 4.46 8.67
CA GLY A 217 12.14 3.72 9.60
C GLY A 217 11.58 3.70 11.02
N GLU A 218 11.19 4.85 11.55
CA GLU A 218 10.60 4.97 12.90
C GLU A 218 9.25 4.24 12.99
N VAL A 219 8.44 4.31 11.93
CA VAL A 219 7.15 3.61 11.81
C VAL A 219 7.35 2.08 11.74
N PHE A 220 8.39 1.63 11.03
CA PHE A 220 8.79 0.22 11.00
C PHE A 220 9.30 -0.27 12.37
N ASP A 221 10.01 0.58 13.10
CA ASP A 221 10.53 0.25 14.43
C ASP A 221 9.45 0.22 15.52
N ALA A 222 8.26 0.76 15.25
CA ALA A 222 7.09 0.62 16.11
C ALA A 222 6.54 -0.83 16.17
N LYS A 223 6.96 -1.73 15.26
CA LYS A 223 6.60 -3.17 15.25
C LYS A 223 5.08 -3.45 15.24
N ALA A 224 4.28 -2.55 14.67
CA ALA A 224 2.84 -2.71 14.48
C ALA A 224 2.50 -3.12 13.03
N SER A 225 1.34 -2.70 12.49
CA SER A 225 0.84 -3.20 11.21
C SER A 225 1.66 -2.75 9.99
N PHE A 226 2.26 -1.56 10.04
CA PHE A 226 3.19 -1.09 9.01
C PHE A 226 4.40 -2.01 8.93
N ALA A 227 4.99 -2.36 10.08
CA ALA A 227 6.12 -3.27 10.16
C ALA A 227 5.78 -4.66 9.62
N ARG A 228 4.63 -5.24 10.03
CA ARG A 228 4.16 -6.54 9.49
C ARG A 228 3.94 -6.51 7.98
N THR A 229 3.50 -5.37 7.45
CA THR A 229 3.34 -5.18 6.00
C THR A 229 4.71 -5.20 5.32
N VAL A 230 5.69 -4.44 5.82
CA VAL A 230 7.05 -4.39 5.29
C VAL A 230 7.73 -5.76 5.38
N ASP A 231 7.59 -6.48 6.50
CA ASP A 231 8.12 -7.84 6.66
C ASP A 231 7.53 -8.79 5.61
N GLY A 232 6.22 -8.71 5.35
CA GLY A 232 5.59 -9.49 4.29
C GLY A 232 6.07 -9.15 2.87
N LEU A 233 6.52 -7.91 2.64
CA LEU A 233 7.19 -7.52 1.39
C LEU A 233 8.61 -8.09 1.31
N LEU A 234 9.35 -8.07 2.43
CA LEU A 234 10.70 -8.65 2.55
C LEU A 234 10.70 -10.17 2.29
N ASP A 235 9.65 -10.88 2.70
CA ASP A 235 9.45 -12.31 2.43
C ASP A 235 9.28 -12.65 0.92
N CYS A 236 9.32 -11.66 0.02
CA CYS A 236 9.28 -11.85 -1.42
C CYS A 236 10.66 -11.59 -2.03
N ASP A 237 11.51 -12.62 -2.10
CA ASP A 237 12.87 -12.52 -2.67
C ASP A 237 12.87 -11.94 -4.10
N GLU A 238 11.86 -12.29 -4.92
CA GLU A 238 11.72 -11.75 -6.27
C GLU A 238 11.47 -10.24 -6.28
N LEU A 239 10.76 -9.69 -5.30
CA LEU A 239 10.55 -8.25 -5.15
C LEU A 239 11.88 -7.57 -4.81
N THR A 240 12.58 -8.05 -3.78
CA THR A 240 13.89 -7.51 -3.36
C THR A 240 14.88 -7.53 -4.52
N ALA A 241 15.03 -8.67 -5.19
CA ALA A 241 15.89 -8.79 -6.37
C ALA A 241 15.47 -7.85 -7.51
N ALA A 242 14.17 -7.62 -7.71
CA ALA A 242 13.69 -6.67 -8.72
C ALA A 242 13.99 -5.21 -8.35
N LEU A 243 13.91 -4.85 -7.08
CA LEU A 243 14.28 -3.53 -6.57
C LEU A 243 15.79 -3.29 -6.70
N GLU A 244 16.63 -4.27 -6.39
CA GLU A 244 18.09 -4.17 -6.57
C GLU A 244 18.47 -3.90 -8.04
N ARG A 245 17.77 -4.51 -9.00
CA ARG A 245 17.95 -4.22 -10.43
C ARG A 245 17.63 -2.79 -10.81
N THR A 246 16.80 -2.08 -10.03
CA THR A 246 16.58 -0.64 -10.25
C THR A 246 17.81 0.18 -9.88
N CYS A 247 18.62 -0.29 -8.92
CA CYS A 247 19.81 0.39 -8.42
C CYS A 247 21.02 0.23 -9.36
N ALA A 248 21.07 -0.89 -10.10
CA ALA A 248 22.18 -1.18 -11.00
C ALA A 248 22.27 -0.14 -12.12
N THR A 249 23.32 0.67 -12.06
CA THR A 249 23.85 1.44 -13.18
C THR A 249 24.39 0.47 -14.23
N SER A 250 24.08 0.75 -15.50
CA SER A 250 24.77 0.23 -16.68
C SER A 250 26.26 -0.01 -16.39
N GLY A 251 26.78 -1.18 -16.76
CA GLY A 251 28.15 -1.61 -16.48
C GLY A 251 29.23 -0.61 -16.95
N PRO A 252 30.50 -0.83 -16.55
CA PRO A 252 31.60 0.06 -16.89
C PRO A 252 31.70 0.23 -18.42
N PRO A 253 32.12 1.40 -18.91
CA PRO A 253 32.34 1.60 -20.34
C PRO A 253 33.34 0.55 -20.82
N SER A 254 32.98 -0.18 -21.88
CA SER A 254 33.91 -1.07 -22.56
C SER A 254 35.17 -0.28 -22.97
N PRO A 255 36.36 -0.90 -22.88
CA PRO A 255 37.64 -0.24 -23.07
C PRO A 255 37.79 0.42 -24.45
#